data_AF-A0AA35ICF5-F1
#
_entry.id   AF-A0AA35ICF5-F1
#
_cell.length_a   1.000
_cell.length_b   1.000
_cell.length_c   1.000
_cell.angle_alpha   90.00
_cell.angle_beta   90.00
_cell.angle_gamma   90.00
#
_symmetry.space_group_name_H-M   'P 1'
#
loop_
_entity.id
_entity.type
_entity.pdbx_description
1 polymer ?
#
loop_
_entity_poly.entity_id
_entity_poly.type
_entity_poly.pdbx_seq_one_letter_code
_entity_poly.pdbx_strand_id
1 'polypeptide(L)'
;MLIYNSPVVSQLSVSSIFGIDAAKAPKAFAEVYPRCEFQTVPSNTHMVWVGSQPGESQDKYLRQWAERNPSSTIMLWVDSQQFDAYANNKTARQEAEKIFPDYQAEKALRGLFSQLKTTLGNTGVLVHMGAQKQALSELNKQLSAKGNESLKEQLLPSTDKQVTAQNADQVLAAFQQHTRGNDDKFFQAECLILDQTVRAWDRCASDPQRDVSSLTALKEKFADIKNIEIRDLSNPSDIQLKNKDAYQHEIIGRNGAYPAASDIARYEILHEHGGVYADIDLECLQPLSGELQAHPNLMLVGLAGAKNEASGSATPYFANALLASHPNSEMLADFINKIGEDYQTLKGNEFRGDRYFSRPNKSTIEATGPNGLRGHVDAVIRQGQEQPQLMRNDVLSLSERIWDKGQQQNDDFWTSMESHFKFPDNYVEFETEEQQQSATKAMGDAGESLKAQPVLVRSRG
;
A
#
# COMPACT_ATOMS: atom_id res chain seq x y z
N MET A 1 67.35 -15.99 48.23
CA MET A 1 68.56 -15.82 47.41
C MET A 1 68.11 -15.52 45.99
N LEU A 2 68.37 -14.30 45.55
CA LEU A 2 68.04 -13.73 44.24
C LEU A 2 68.78 -14.44 43.11
N ILE A 3 68.17 -14.58 41.93
CA ILE A 3 68.70 -14.02 40.68
C ILE A 3 67.52 -13.57 39.81
N TYR A 4 67.48 -12.25 39.57
CA TYR A 4 66.66 -11.55 38.57
C TYR A 4 67.37 -11.62 37.21
N ASN A 5 66.61 -11.75 36.12
CA ASN A 5 67.04 -11.37 34.78
C ASN A 5 65.93 -10.55 34.12
N SER A 6 66.24 -9.27 33.88
CA SER A 6 65.41 -8.31 33.14
C SER A 6 65.58 -8.49 31.62
N PRO A 7 64.57 -8.15 30.80
CA PRO A 7 64.82 -7.75 29.42
C PRO A 7 64.60 -6.25 29.21
N VAL A 8 65.47 -5.76 28.35
CA VAL A 8 65.69 -4.42 27.81
C VAL A 8 64.44 -3.79 27.19
N VAL A 9 64.23 -2.51 27.50
CA VAL A 9 63.24 -1.62 26.86
C VAL A 9 63.78 -1.19 25.49
N SER A 10 63.08 -1.57 24.41
CA SER A 10 63.24 -0.97 23.10
C SER A 10 62.12 0.07 22.89
N GLN A 11 62.52 1.35 22.82
CA GLN A 11 61.65 2.43 22.37
C GLN A 11 61.36 2.24 20.88
N LEU A 12 60.13 1.83 20.56
CA LEU A 12 59.58 1.95 19.21
C LEU A 12 58.74 3.21 19.15
N SER A 13 59.18 4.12 18.27
CA SER A 13 58.55 5.37 17.92
C SER A 13 57.13 5.14 17.41
N VAL A 14 56.17 5.77 18.09
CA VAL A 14 54.79 5.91 17.61
C VAL A 14 54.82 6.80 16.38
N SER A 15 54.73 6.20 15.20
CA SER A 15 54.43 6.91 13.96
C SER A 15 52.92 7.03 13.86
N SER A 16 52.44 8.26 13.96
CA SER A 16 51.06 8.67 13.81
C SER A 16 50.57 8.39 12.38
N ILE A 17 49.87 7.28 12.19
CA ILE A 17 49.00 7.08 11.03
C ILE A 17 47.66 7.77 11.35
N PHE A 18 47.64 9.09 11.27
CA PHE A 18 46.39 9.82 11.05
C PHE A 18 46.12 9.80 9.53
N GLY A 19 45.61 8.67 9.05
CA GLY A 19 44.80 8.67 7.85
C GLY A 19 43.47 9.29 8.22
N ILE A 20 43.36 10.61 8.07
CA ILE A 20 42.05 11.26 8.00
C ILE A 20 41.49 10.77 6.66
N ASP A 21 40.68 9.72 6.69
CA ASP A 21 39.73 9.47 5.60
C ASP A 21 38.86 10.72 5.53
N ALA A 22 39.18 11.59 4.58
CA ALA A 22 38.30 12.67 4.21
C ALA A 22 37.02 12.01 3.71
N ALA A 23 36.00 11.95 4.57
CA ALA A 23 34.67 11.51 4.19
C ALA A 23 34.30 12.30 2.93
N LYS A 24 34.17 11.61 1.79
CA LYS A 24 33.75 12.22 0.53
C LYS A 24 32.43 12.94 0.80
N ALA A 25 32.30 14.16 0.29
CA ALA A 25 31.04 14.88 0.36
C ALA A 25 29.94 14.01 -0.29
N PRO A 26 28.72 13.95 0.30
CA PRO A 26 27.60 13.21 -0.28
C PRO A 26 27.37 13.64 -1.72
N LYS A 27 27.14 12.67 -2.61
CA LYS A 27 26.83 12.97 -4.01
C LYS A 27 25.43 13.55 -4.12
N ALA A 28 25.25 14.52 -5.02
CA ALA A 28 23.90 14.97 -5.35
C ALA A 28 23.17 13.86 -6.12
N PHE A 29 21.86 13.69 -5.91
CA PHE A 29 21.10 12.63 -6.59
C PHE A 29 21.17 12.76 -8.13
N ALA A 30 21.21 14.01 -8.63
CA ALA A 30 21.37 14.31 -10.06
C ALA A 30 22.74 13.94 -10.64
N GLU A 31 23.78 13.74 -9.81
CA GLU A 31 25.08 13.22 -10.27
C GLU A 31 25.06 11.70 -10.43
N VAL A 32 24.20 11.02 -9.67
CA VAL A 32 24.02 9.56 -9.74
C VAL A 32 23.15 9.18 -10.94
N TYR A 33 22.10 9.96 -11.20
CA TYR A 33 21.16 9.76 -12.30
C TYR A 33 21.09 11.01 -13.18
N PRO A 34 22.11 11.26 -14.02
CA PRO A 34 22.16 12.48 -14.81
C PRO A 34 21.04 12.52 -15.86
N ARG A 35 20.42 13.69 -16.03
CA ARG A 35 19.30 13.90 -16.96
C ARG A 35 19.61 13.53 -18.42
N CYS A 36 20.88 13.53 -18.84
CA CYS A 36 21.28 13.12 -20.18
C CYS A 36 21.12 11.61 -20.45
N GLU A 37 20.97 10.79 -19.40
CA GLU A 37 20.72 9.35 -19.50
C GLU A 37 19.22 9.00 -19.51
N PHE A 38 18.34 10.00 -19.38
CA PHE A 38 16.91 9.80 -19.44
C PHE A 38 16.50 9.41 -20.87
N GLN A 39 15.59 8.45 -20.95
CA GLN A 39 15.09 7.92 -22.21
C GLN A 39 13.57 7.99 -22.23
N THR A 40 13.02 7.95 -23.45
CA THR A 40 11.58 7.96 -23.68
C THR A 40 10.97 6.66 -23.18
N VAL A 41 10.04 6.75 -22.23
CA VAL A 41 9.36 5.59 -21.66
C VAL A 41 8.45 4.96 -22.73
N PRO A 42 8.34 3.61 -22.81
CA PRO A 42 7.38 2.97 -23.68
C PRO A 42 5.96 3.52 -23.48
N SER A 43 5.16 3.57 -24.54
CA SER A 43 3.87 4.28 -24.49
C SER A 43 2.68 3.38 -24.17
N ASN A 44 2.90 2.07 -23.96
CA ASN A 44 1.87 1.11 -23.58
C ASN A 44 1.31 1.48 -22.20
N THR A 45 0.00 1.37 -22.05
CA THR A 45 -0.69 1.66 -20.78
C THR A 45 -1.30 0.38 -20.22
N HIS A 46 -1.08 0.15 -18.93
CA HIS A 46 -1.54 -1.01 -18.20
C HIS A 46 -2.55 -0.59 -17.12
N MET A 47 -3.64 -1.33 -17.03
CA MET A 47 -4.68 -1.18 -16.02
C MET A 47 -4.98 -2.55 -15.42
N VAL A 48 -5.29 -2.61 -14.13
CA VAL A 48 -5.58 -3.88 -13.43
C VAL A 48 -6.99 -3.85 -12.88
N TRP A 49 -7.75 -4.93 -13.13
CA TRP A 49 -9.07 -5.15 -12.53
C TRP A 49 -9.21 -6.61 -12.08
N VAL A 50 -9.24 -6.83 -10.76
CA VAL A 50 -9.17 -8.17 -10.16
C VAL A 50 -10.27 -8.40 -9.14
N GLY A 51 -10.57 -9.67 -8.89
CA GLY A 51 -11.59 -10.11 -7.93
C GLY A 51 -13.03 -10.06 -8.45
N SER A 52 -13.26 -9.49 -9.64
CA SER A 52 -14.54 -9.48 -10.34
C SER A 52 -14.35 -9.29 -11.85
N GLN A 53 -15.41 -9.46 -12.64
CA GLN A 53 -15.42 -8.97 -14.01
C GLN A 53 -15.55 -7.43 -14.02
N PRO A 54 -14.91 -6.72 -14.97
CA PRO A 54 -15.08 -5.26 -15.10
C PRO A 54 -16.52 -4.90 -15.47
N GLY A 55 -16.99 -3.77 -14.94
CA GLY A 55 -18.33 -3.24 -15.19
C GLY A 55 -18.40 -2.21 -16.32
N GLU A 56 -19.59 -1.64 -16.53
CA GLU A 56 -19.84 -0.63 -17.58
C GLU A 56 -18.98 0.64 -17.42
N SER A 57 -18.72 1.07 -16.17
CA SER A 57 -17.84 2.21 -15.89
C SER A 57 -16.43 1.94 -16.38
N GLN A 58 -15.88 0.77 -16.06
CA GLN A 58 -14.54 0.35 -16.50
C GLN A 58 -14.44 0.32 -18.02
N ASP A 59 -15.48 -0.16 -18.71
CA ASP A 59 -15.51 -0.13 -20.18
C ASP A 59 -15.39 1.28 -20.74
N LYS A 60 -16.11 2.24 -20.14
CA LYS A 60 -16.09 3.64 -20.56
C LYS A 60 -14.69 4.23 -20.43
N TYR A 61 -14.01 3.99 -19.31
CA TYR A 61 -12.65 4.47 -19.11
C TYR A 61 -11.67 3.81 -20.07
N LEU A 62 -11.75 2.50 -20.29
CA LEU A 62 -10.89 1.80 -21.27
C LEU A 62 -11.04 2.39 -22.68
N ARG A 63 -12.27 2.63 -23.12
CA ARG A 63 -12.54 3.25 -24.43
C ARG A 63 -11.99 4.68 -24.48
N GLN A 64 -12.20 5.47 -23.44
CA GLN A 64 -11.66 6.83 -23.35
C GLN A 64 -10.13 6.84 -23.48
N TRP A 65 -9.43 5.99 -22.72
CA TRP A 65 -7.97 5.89 -22.78
C TRP A 65 -7.46 5.45 -24.15
N ALA A 66 -8.15 4.49 -24.78
CA ALA A 66 -7.81 4.00 -26.12
C ALA A 66 -8.00 5.08 -27.19
N GLU A 67 -9.08 5.85 -27.13
CA GLU A 67 -9.34 6.98 -28.03
C GLU A 67 -8.31 8.10 -27.87
N ARG A 68 -7.89 8.40 -26.63
CA ARG A 68 -6.89 9.43 -26.32
C ARG A 68 -5.47 9.03 -26.71
N ASN A 69 -5.17 7.74 -26.76
CA ASN A 69 -3.82 7.22 -27.04
C ASN A 69 -3.83 6.26 -28.25
N PRO A 70 -4.16 6.74 -29.48
CA PRO A 70 -4.34 5.87 -30.64
C PRO A 70 -3.05 5.16 -31.12
N SER A 71 -1.88 5.66 -30.72
CA SER A 71 -0.58 5.06 -31.04
C SER A 71 -0.04 4.12 -29.95
N SER A 72 -0.78 3.97 -28.85
CA SER A 72 -0.40 3.12 -27.71
C SER A 72 -1.38 1.97 -27.57
N THR A 73 -0.89 0.82 -27.11
CA THR A 73 -1.76 -0.25 -26.64
C THR A 73 -2.22 0.01 -25.22
N ILE A 74 -3.52 -0.17 -24.96
CA ILE A 74 -4.15 -0.13 -23.65
C ILE A 74 -4.45 -1.56 -23.22
N MET A 75 -3.73 -2.06 -22.22
CA MET A 75 -3.90 -3.41 -21.69
C MET A 75 -4.73 -3.39 -20.40
N LEU A 76 -5.85 -4.10 -20.41
CA LEU A 76 -6.58 -4.46 -19.19
C LEU A 76 -6.11 -5.84 -18.71
N TRP A 77 -5.53 -5.88 -17.53
CA TRP A 77 -5.15 -7.10 -16.84
C TRP A 77 -6.28 -7.54 -15.90
N VAL A 78 -6.79 -8.75 -16.14
CA VAL A 78 -7.78 -9.41 -15.28
C VAL A 78 -7.21 -10.69 -14.69
N ASP A 79 -7.90 -11.28 -13.72
CA ASP A 79 -7.61 -12.63 -13.23
C ASP A 79 -8.83 -13.53 -13.44
N SER A 80 -8.76 -14.37 -14.47
CA SER A 80 -9.87 -15.26 -14.83
C SER A 80 -10.07 -16.43 -13.85
N GLN A 81 -9.16 -16.66 -12.90
CA GLN A 81 -9.37 -17.60 -11.79
C GLN A 81 -10.18 -16.96 -10.64
N GLN A 82 -10.33 -15.63 -10.62
CA GLN A 82 -10.82 -14.89 -9.45
C GLN A 82 -12.05 -14.00 -9.73
N PHE A 83 -12.76 -14.18 -10.85
CA PHE A 83 -13.96 -13.38 -11.18
C PHE A 83 -15.08 -13.45 -10.14
N ASP A 84 -15.17 -14.51 -9.35
CA ASP A 84 -16.20 -14.65 -8.32
C ASP A 84 -15.72 -14.26 -6.92
N ALA A 85 -14.45 -13.89 -6.75
CA ALA A 85 -13.86 -13.67 -5.42
C ALA A 85 -14.62 -12.60 -4.64
N TYR A 86 -14.91 -11.45 -5.26
CA TYR A 86 -15.63 -10.35 -4.62
C TYR A 86 -17.03 -10.75 -4.20
N ALA A 87 -17.79 -11.43 -5.07
CA ALA A 87 -19.16 -11.84 -4.77
C ALA A 87 -19.21 -12.84 -3.60
N ASN A 88 -18.29 -13.80 -3.59
CA ASN A 88 -18.18 -14.78 -2.51
C ASN A 88 -17.81 -14.13 -1.17
N ASN A 89 -16.79 -13.26 -1.18
CA ASN A 89 -16.32 -12.53 0.00
C ASN A 89 -17.42 -11.61 0.56
N LYS A 90 -18.14 -10.93 -0.33
CA LYS A 90 -19.29 -10.07 0.02
C LYS A 90 -20.41 -10.87 0.69
N THR A 91 -20.73 -12.05 0.15
CA THR A 91 -21.76 -12.93 0.72
C THR A 91 -21.39 -13.37 2.13
N ALA A 92 -20.15 -13.82 2.35
CA ALA A 92 -19.69 -14.22 3.67
C ALA A 92 -19.76 -13.07 4.69
N ARG A 93 -19.39 -11.84 4.28
CA ARG A 93 -19.52 -10.63 5.12
C ARG A 93 -20.97 -10.33 5.48
N GLN A 94 -21.89 -10.46 4.53
CA GLN A 94 -23.32 -10.25 4.78
C GLN A 94 -23.90 -11.29 5.76
N GLU A 95 -23.47 -12.56 5.67
CA GLU A 95 -23.89 -13.57 6.64
C GLU A 95 -23.29 -13.32 8.04
N ALA A 96 -22.02 -12.89 8.12
CA ALA A 96 -21.39 -12.48 9.37
C ALA A 96 -22.14 -11.32 10.05
N GLU A 97 -22.55 -10.31 9.28
CA GLU A 97 -23.33 -9.17 9.77
C GLU A 97 -24.75 -9.54 10.21
N LYS A 98 -25.33 -10.64 9.70
CA LYS A 98 -26.62 -11.16 10.21
C LYS A 98 -26.47 -11.79 11.60
N ILE A 99 -25.34 -12.47 11.86
CA ILE A 99 -25.04 -13.04 13.18
C ILE A 99 -24.77 -11.93 14.19
N PHE A 100 -23.96 -10.95 13.79
CA PHE A 100 -23.58 -9.84 14.64
C PHE A 100 -23.64 -8.51 13.87
N PRO A 101 -24.74 -7.74 14.02
CA PRO A 101 -24.91 -6.47 13.30
C PRO A 101 -23.80 -5.44 13.55
N ASP A 102 -23.20 -5.43 14.75
CA ASP A 102 -22.10 -4.52 15.10
C ASP A 102 -20.71 -5.06 14.73
N TYR A 103 -20.64 -6.17 13.98
CA TYR A 103 -19.40 -6.88 13.66
C TYR A 103 -18.32 -5.97 13.07
N GLN A 104 -18.63 -5.12 12.09
CA GLN A 104 -17.64 -4.25 11.46
C GLN A 104 -17.06 -3.22 12.43
N ALA A 105 -17.92 -2.58 13.22
CA ALA A 105 -17.52 -1.56 14.19
C ALA A 105 -16.67 -2.18 15.30
N GLU A 106 -17.10 -3.32 15.86
CA GLU A 106 -16.35 -4.00 16.91
C GLU A 106 -15.06 -4.64 16.37
N LYS A 107 -15.03 -5.16 15.14
CA LYS A 107 -13.81 -5.70 14.50
C LYS A 107 -12.72 -4.64 14.40
N ALA A 108 -13.07 -3.42 14.01
CA ALA A 108 -12.12 -2.31 13.96
C ALA A 108 -11.54 -1.98 15.35
N LEU A 109 -12.38 -1.96 16.39
CA LEU A 109 -11.94 -1.75 17.77
C LEU A 109 -11.07 -2.89 18.30
N ARG A 110 -11.49 -4.15 18.11
CA ARG A 110 -10.71 -5.33 18.47
C ARG A 110 -9.34 -5.33 17.79
N GLY A 111 -9.27 -4.90 16.53
CA GLY A 111 -8.00 -4.73 15.82
C GLY A 111 -7.09 -3.64 16.40
N LEU A 112 -7.65 -2.51 16.83
CA LEU A 112 -6.88 -1.46 17.54
C LEU A 112 -6.33 -1.96 18.89
N PHE A 113 -7.14 -2.68 19.65
CA PHE A 113 -6.71 -3.26 20.92
C PHE A 113 -5.74 -4.42 20.76
N SER A 114 -5.85 -5.21 19.67
CA SER A 114 -4.87 -6.25 19.34
C SER A 114 -3.49 -5.64 19.07
N GLN A 115 -3.43 -4.57 18.26
CA GLN A 115 -2.18 -3.84 18.04
C GLN A 115 -1.61 -3.29 19.34
N LEU A 116 -2.43 -2.63 20.17
CA LEU A 116 -1.99 -2.15 21.47
C LEU A 116 -1.37 -3.29 22.28
N LYS A 117 -2.04 -4.44 22.37
CA LYS A 117 -1.56 -5.63 23.06
C LYS A 117 -0.19 -6.11 22.54
N THR A 118 0.05 -6.12 21.23
CA THR A 118 1.38 -6.51 20.69
C THR A 118 2.52 -5.55 21.08
N THR A 119 2.19 -4.34 21.52
CA THR A 119 3.17 -3.36 22.04
C THR A 119 3.37 -3.46 23.55
N LEU A 120 2.48 -4.16 24.27
CA LEU A 120 2.53 -4.36 25.72
C LEU A 120 3.34 -5.64 26.02
N GLY A 121 4.55 -5.48 26.58
CA GLY A 121 5.42 -6.59 26.99
C GLY A 121 6.85 -6.56 26.43
N ASN A 122 7.14 -5.75 25.41
CA ASN A 122 8.47 -5.65 24.78
C ASN A 122 9.08 -4.25 24.97
N THR A 123 9.24 -3.83 26.23
CA THR A 123 9.80 -2.52 26.59
C THR A 123 11.34 -2.56 26.50
N GLY A 124 11.91 -2.06 25.40
CA GLY A 124 13.35 -1.82 25.35
C GLY A 124 13.97 -1.43 24.01
N VAL A 125 13.31 -1.69 22.88
CA VAL A 125 13.85 -1.38 21.55
C VAL A 125 13.15 -0.15 20.96
N LEU A 126 13.90 0.77 20.33
CA LEU A 126 13.36 1.97 19.66
C LEU A 126 12.20 1.66 18.69
N VAL A 127 12.28 0.53 17.99
CA VAL A 127 11.23 0.01 17.10
C VAL A 127 9.90 -0.18 17.85
N HIS A 128 9.92 -0.68 19.09
CA HIS A 128 8.73 -0.86 19.90
C HIS A 128 8.14 0.47 20.40
N MET A 129 8.95 1.50 20.60
CA MET A 129 8.45 2.84 20.97
C MET A 129 7.67 3.48 19.82
N GLY A 130 8.15 3.36 18.58
CA GLY A 130 7.44 3.84 17.40
C GLY A 130 6.10 3.13 17.21
N ALA A 131 6.10 1.80 17.30
CA ALA A 131 4.89 0.97 17.24
C ALA A 131 3.87 1.33 18.33
N GLN A 132 4.30 1.45 19.58
CA GLN A 132 3.42 1.83 20.69
C GLN A 132 2.83 3.23 20.50
N LYS A 133 3.65 4.20 20.06
CA LYS A 133 3.18 5.55 19.77
C LYS A 133 2.12 5.56 18.68
N GLN A 134 2.30 4.78 17.61
CA GLN A 134 1.30 4.65 16.56
C GLN A 134 0.01 4.00 17.07
N ALA A 135 0.10 2.86 17.78
CA ALA A 135 -1.04 2.15 18.34
C ALA A 135 -1.89 3.06 19.25
N LEU A 136 -1.24 3.79 20.16
CA LEU A 136 -1.89 4.73 21.07
C LEU A 136 -2.53 5.90 20.32
N SER A 137 -1.84 6.48 19.34
CA SER A 137 -2.36 7.59 18.54
C SER A 137 -3.66 7.21 17.83
N GLU A 138 -3.65 6.08 17.13
CA GLU A 138 -4.81 5.63 16.36
C GLU A 138 -5.96 5.16 17.25
N LEU A 139 -5.67 4.47 18.37
CA LEU A 139 -6.69 4.09 19.35
C LEU A 139 -7.37 5.33 19.96
N ASN A 140 -6.59 6.33 20.37
CA ASN A 140 -7.15 7.58 20.92
C ASN A 140 -7.96 8.36 19.89
N LYS A 141 -7.54 8.36 18.62
CA LYS A 141 -8.32 8.93 17.53
C LYS A 141 -9.67 8.21 17.40
N GLN A 142 -9.69 6.88 17.43
CA GLN A 142 -10.93 6.11 17.34
C GLN A 142 -11.84 6.35 18.54
N LEU A 143 -11.31 6.30 19.76
CA LEU A 143 -12.11 6.53 20.97
C LEU A 143 -12.66 7.97 21.06
N SER A 144 -12.01 8.93 20.42
CA SER A 144 -12.46 10.32 20.35
C SER A 144 -13.37 10.61 19.14
N ALA A 145 -13.61 9.61 18.28
CA ALA A 145 -14.55 9.74 17.17
C ALA A 145 -15.99 9.80 17.68
N LYS A 146 -16.83 10.54 16.94
CA LYS A 146 -18.26 10.68 17.25
C LYS A 146 -18.93 9.31 17.31
N GLY A 147 -19.72 9.07 18.36
CA GLY A 147 -20.41 7.79 18.60
C GLY A 147 -19.67 6.84 19.55
N ASN A 148 -18.40 7.11 19.89
CA ASN A 148 -17.62 6.31 20.83
C ASN A 148 -17.53 6.94 22.24
N GLU A 149 -18.30 8.00 22.53
CA GLU A 149 -18.21 8.73 23.79
C GLU A 149 -18.50 7.83 25.00
N SER A 150 -19.58 7.04 24.93
CA SER A 150 -19.94 6.11 26.01
C SER A 150 -18.91 4.99 26.19
N LEU A 151 -18.36 4.46 25.09
CA LEU A 151 -17.29 3.47 25.15
C LEU A 151 -16.04 4.08 25.80
N LYS A 152 -15.63 5.28 25.38
CA LYS A 152 -14.48 5.99 25.95
C LYS A 152 -14.62 6.20 27.45
N GLU A 153 -15.79 6.63 27.92
CA GLU A 153 -16.09 6.81 29.36
C GLU A 153 -16.07 5.49 30.14
N GLN A 154 -16.46 4.37 29.54
CA GLN A 154 -16.41 3.05 30.18
C GLN A 154 -14.99 2.49 30.26
N LEU A 155 -14.15 2.78 29.27
CA LEU A 155 -12.79 2.24 29.19
C LEU A 155 -11.77 3.05 29.99
N LEU A 156 -11.94 4.37 30.07
CA LEU A 156 -11.02 5.26 30.76
C LEU A 156 -11.56 5.63 32.15
N PRO A 157 -10.75 5.51 33.23
CA PRO A 157 -11.11 6.07 34.54
C PRO A 157 -11.45 7.56 34.43
N SER A 158 -12.30 8.08 35.31
CA SER A 158 -12.80 9.47 35.25
C SER A 158 -11.71 10.55 35.29
N THR A 159 -10.49 10.22 35.70
CA THR A 159 -9.33 11.13 35.70
C THR A 159 -8.58 11.16 34.37
N ASP A 160 -8.69 10.11 33.55
CA ASP A 160 -7.88 9.93 32.35
C ASP A 160 -8.66 10.39 31.11
N LYS A 161 -8.05 11.30 30.34
CA LYS A 161 -8.67 11.84 29.12
C LYS A 161 -8.35 11.05 27.85
N GLN A 162 -7.32 10.19 27.92
CA GLN A 162 -6.78 9.42 26.80
C GLN A 162 -6.07 8.14 27.28
N VAL A 163 -5.93 7.17 26.39
CA VAL A 163 -5.10 5.98 26.59
C VAL A 163 -3.62 6.39 26.48
N THR A 164 -2.83 6.02 27.47
CA THR A 164 -1.39 6.29 27.57
C THR A 164 -0.63 4.99 27.76
N ALA A 165 0.69 5.01 27.64
CA ALA A 165 1.51 3.84 27.93
C ALA A 165 1.33 3.35 29.39
N GLN A 166 1.01 4.26 30.32
CA GLN A 166 0.85 3.97 31.74
C GLN A 166 -0.47 3.27 32.07
N ASN A 167 -1.56 3.59 31.36
CA ASN A 167 -2.88 3.00 31.61
C ASN A 167 -3.30 1.95 30.57
N ALA A 168 -2.47 1.69 29.56
CA ALA A 168 -2.81 0.81 28.43
C ALA A 168 -3.22 -0.61 28.86
N ASP A 169 -2.54 -1.22 29.83
CA ASP A 169 -2.89 -2.55 30.34
C ASP A 169 -4.28 -2.56 30.99
N GLN A 170 -4.60 -1.53 31.78
CA GLN A 170 -5.91 -1.39 32.43
C GLN A 170 -7.01 -1.17 31.40
N VAL A 171 -6.78 -0.31 30.41
CA VAL A 171 -7.75 0.00 29.35
C VAL A 171 -7.98 -1.23 28.46
N LEU A 172 -6.93 -2.00 28.15
CA LEU A 172 -7.05 -3.27 27.44
C LEU A 172 -7.91 -4.28 28.23
N ALA A 173 -7.69 -4.42 29.54
CA ALA A 173 -8.50 -5.28 30.39
C ALA A 173 -9.97 -4.82 30.47
N ALA A 174 -10.21 -3.51 30.56
CA ALA A 174 -11.56 -2.94 30.52
C ALA A 174 -12.27 -3.24 29.18
N PHE A 175 -11.56 -3.12 28.06
CA PHE A 175 -12.11 -3.44 26.75
C PHE A 175 -12.47 -4.92 26.62
N GLN A 176 -11.58 -5.82 27.05
CA GLN A 176 -11.87 -7.27 27.06
C GLN A 176 -13.09 -7.61 27.91
N GLN A 177 -13.28 -6.92 29.04
CA GLN A 177 -14.47 -7.09 29.87
C GLN A 177 -15.73 -6.55 29.19
N HIS A 178 -15.64 -5.40 28.51
CA HIS A 178 -16.75 -4.80 27.76
C HIS A 178 -17.23 -5.71 26.63
N THR A 179 -16.31 -6.27 25.85
CA THR A 179 -16.65 -7.09 24.67
C THR A 179 -17.03 -8.54 25.01
N ARG A 180 -16.87 -8.98 26.27
CA ARG A 180 -17.14 -10.37 26.68
C ARG A 180 -18.56 -10.84 26.34
N GLY A 181 -19.55 -9.94 26.44
CA GLY A 181 -20.94 -10.26 26.10
C GLY A 181 -21.18 -10.50 24.60
N ASN A 182 -20.27 -10.05 23.74
CA ASN A 182 -20.36 -10.15 22.29
C ASN A 182 -19.43 -11.25 21.72
N ASP A 183 -18.52 -11.81 22.51
CA ASP A 183 -17.48 -12.75 22.06
C ASP A 183 -18.05 -13.91 21.24
N ASP A 184 -19.09 -14.60 21.72
CA ASP A 184 -19.68 -15.73 21.00
C ASP A 184 -20.21 -15.34 19.62
N LYS A 185 -20.90 -14.20 19.51
CA LYS A 185 -21.44 -13.71 18.23
C LYS A 185 -20.32 -13.24 17.30
N PHE A 186 -19.32 -12.54 17.86
CA PHE A 186 -18.17 -12.07 17.11
C PHE A 186 -17.38 -13.24 16.53
N PHE A 187 -17.10 -14.28 17.31
CA PHE A 187 -16.37 -15.44 16.85
C PHE A 187 -17.17 -16.28 15.86
N GLN A 188 -18.49 -16.41 16.03
CA GLN A 188 -19.34 -17.05 15.01
C GLN A 188 -19.29 -16.28 13.68
N ALA A 189 -19.32 -14.95 13.71
CA ALA A 189 -19.17 -14.11 12.54
C ALA A 189 -17.77 -14.28 11.88
N GLU A 190 -16.69 -14.28 12.66
CA GLU A 190 -15.32 -14.56 12.16
C GLU A 190 -15.21 -15.96 11.55
N CYS A 191 -15.86 -16.98 12.14
CA CYS A 191 -15.84 -18.33 11.60
C CYS A 191 -16.45 -18.42 10.19
N LEU A 192 -17.49 -17.65 9.89
CA LEU A 192 -18.06 -17.61 8.53
C LEU A 192 -17.08 -17.02 7.52
N ILE A 193 -16.37 -15.96 7.90
CA ILE A 193 -15.33 -15.37 7.05
C ILE A 193 -14.19 -16.37 6.84
N LEU A 194 -13.71 -17.00 7.92
CA LEU A 194 -12.61 -17.96 7.86
C LEU A 194 -12.99 -19.20 7.04
N ASP A 195 -14.19 -19.74 7.20
CA ASP A 195 -14.68 -20.87 6.39
C ASP A 195 -14.68 -20.53 4.90
N GLN A 196 -15.14 -19.33 4.53
CA GLN A 196 -15.08 -18.89 3.15
C GLN A 196 -13.63 -18.74 2.65
N THR A 197 -12.73 -18.13 3.44
CA THR A 197 -11.31 -18.01 3.09
C THR A 197 -10.65 -19.37 2.88
N VAL A 198 -10.91 -20.33 3.78
CA VAL A 198 -10.36 -21.70 3.68
C VAL A 198 -10.86 -22.39 2.40
N ARG A 199 -12.16 -22.34 2.11
CA ARG A 199 -12.71 -22.92 0.87
C ARG A 199 -12.12 -22.28 -0.39
N ALA A 200 -11.87 -20.97 -0.36
CA ALA A 200 -11.23 -20.27 -1.47
C ALA A 200 -9.74 -20.68 -1.60
N TRP A 201 -9.05 -20.91 -0.49
CA TRP A 201 -7.66 -21.40 -0.50
C TRP A 201 -7.56 -22.83 -1.02
N ASP A 202 -8.44 -23.74 -0.58
CA ASP A 202 -8.49 -25.12 -1.07
C ASP A 202 -8.74 -25.19 -2.59
N ARG A 203 -9.61 -24.32 -3.10
CA ARG A 203 -9.84 -24.13 -4.54
C ARG A 203 -8.58 -23.63 -5.26
N CYS A 204 -7.87 -22.69 -4.66
CA CYS A 204 -6.64 -22.13 -5.23
C CYS A 204 -5.47 -23.13 -5.22
N ALA A 205 -5.38 -23.96 -4.19
CA ALA A 205 -4.37 -25.00 -4.07
C ALA A 205 -4.60 -26.18 -5.03
N SER A 206 -5.83 -26.35 -5.53
CA SER A 206 -6.22 -27.43 -6.45
C SER A 206 -6.12 -27.06 -7.94
N ASP A 207 -5.30 -26.06 -8.28
CA ASP A 207 -5.14 -25.50 -9.63
C ASP A 207 -6.48 -25.01 -10.22
N PRO A 208 -6.95 -23.82 -9.77
CA PRO A 208 -8.29 -23.35 -10.09
C PRO A 208 -8.43 -23.16 -11.60
N GLN A 209 -9.53 -23.70 -12.14
CA GLN A 209 -9.85 -23.53 -13.55
C GLN A 209 -10.08 -22.06 -13.86
N ARG A 210 -9.47 -21.59 -14.94
CA ARG A 210 -9.73 -20.27 -15.52
C ARG A 210 -11.16 -20.23 -16.05
N ASP A 211 -11.89 -19.16 -15.78
CA ASP A 211 -13.15 -18.88 -16.46
C ASP A 211 -12.87 -18.30 -17.87
N VAL A 212 -12.49 -19.22 -18.76
CA VAL A 212 -12.15 -18.90 -20.15
C VAL A 212 -13.38 -18.37 -20.91
N SER A 213 -14.59 -18.74 -20.50
CA SER A 213 -15.83 -18.30 -21.15
C SER A 213 -16.03 -16.80 -20.94
N SER A 214 -16.02 -16.35 -19.67
CA SER A 214 -16.13 -14.91 -19.34
C SER A 214 -14.95 -14.11 -19.89
N LEU A 215 -13.73 -14.65 -19.84
CA LEU A 215 -12.55 -14.01 -20.42
C LEU A 215 -12.68 -13.83 -21.94
N THR A 216 -13.21 -14.83 -22.65
CA THR A 216 -13.42 -14.75 -24.11
C THR A 216 -14.49 -13.73 -24.45
N ALA A 217 -15.62 -13.72 -23.73
CA ALA A 217 -16.66 -12.71 -23.91
C ALA A 217 -16.13 -11.28 -23.66
N LEU A 218 -15.27 -11.10 -22.66
CA LEU A 218 -14.61 -9.82 -22.40
C LEU A 218 -13.68 -9.40 -23.54
N LYS A 219 -12.91 -10.35 -24.12
CA LYS A 219 -12.07 -10.09 -25.31
C LYS A 219 -12.91 -9.69 -26.52
N GLU A 220 -13.99 -10.41 -26.79
CA GLU A 220 -14.90 -10.13 -27.91
C GLU A 220 -15.55 -8.74 -27.80
N LYS A 221 -15.87 -8.29 -26.57
CA LYS A 221 -16.46 -6.98 -26.28
C LYS A 221 -15.61 -5.78 -26.74
N PHE A 222 -14.29 -5.96 -26.83
CA PHE A 222 -13.35 -4.92 -27.26
C PHE A 222 -12.64 -5.25 -28.58
N ALA A 223 -13.07 -6.31 -29.29
CA ALA A 223 -12.41 -6.77 -30.52
C ALA A 223 -12.49 -5.76 -31.68
N ASP A 224 -13.43 -4.80 -31.61
CA ASP A 224 -13.58 -3.71 -32.57
C ASP A 224 -12.57 -2.57 -32.37
N ILE A 225 -11.93 -2.48 -31.19
CA ILE A 225 -10.95 -1.45 -30.85
C ILE A 225 -9.54 -2.00 -30.97
N LYS A 226 -8.81 -1.54 -32.00
CA LYS A 226 -7.52 -2.11 -32.41
C LYS A 226 -6.41 -2.02 -31.36
N ASN A 227 -6.49 -1.04 -30.46
CA ASN A 227 -5.45 -0.76 -29.48
C ASN A 227 -5.87 -1.09 -28.04
N ILE A 228 -6.93 -1.91 -27.84
CA ILE A 228 -7.25 -2.50 -26.54
C ILE A 228 -6.85 -3.97 -26.55
N GLU A 229 -6.16 -4.41 -25.50
CA GLU A 229 -5.84 -5.81 -25.26
C GLU A 229 -6.32 -6.24 -23.87
N ILE A 230 -6.97 -7.41 -23.80
CA ILE A 230 -7.32 -8.04 -22.52
C ILE A 230 -6.29 -9.13 -22.20
N ARG A 231 -5.57 -8.95 -21.10
CA ARG A 231 -4.51 -9.83 -20.59
C ARG A 231 -4.97 -10.52 -19.31
N ASP A 232 -4.39 -11.68 -19.01
CA ASP A 232 -4.82 -12.50 -17.88
C ASP A 232 -3.65 -12.83 -16.94
N LEU A 233 -3.72 -12.36 -15.70
CA LEU A 233 -2.74 -12.58 -14.63
C LEU A 233 -2.58 -14.07 -14.26
N SER A 234 -3.62 -14.88 -14.53
CA SER A 234 -3.57 -16.32 -14.31
C SER A 234 -2.96 -17.11 -15.47
N ASN A 235 -2.60 -16.44 -16.56
CA ASN A 235 -2.05 -17.06 -17.76
C ASN A 235 -0.53 -16.89 -17.83
N PRO A 236 0.28 -17.97 -17.68
CA PRO A 236 1.74 -17.87 -17.70
C PRO A 236 2.35 -17.35 -19.01
N SER A 237 1.57 -17.37 -20.11
CA SER A 237 1.98 -16.77 -21.39
C SER A 237 1.77 -15.26 -21.46
N ASP A 238 0.94 -14.69 -20.57
CA ASP A 238 0.77 -13.24 -20.46
C ASP A 238 1.74 -12.66 -19.41
N ILE A 239 1.86 -13.28 -18.23
CA ILE A 239 2.80 -12.87 -17.18
C ILE A 239 3.04 -14.02 -16.18
N GLN A 240 4.20 -14.03 -15.51
CA GLN A 240 4.47 -14.90 -14.37
C GLN A 240 4.86 -14.06 -13.16
N LEU A 241 3.90 -13.85 -12.25
CA LEU A 241 4.14 -13.05 -11.05
C LEU A 241 5.20 -13.71 -10.16
N LYS A 242 6.28 -12.98 -9.89
CA LYS A 242 7.31 -13.30 -8.90
C LYS A 242 6.71 -13.42 -7.51
N ASN A 243 5.84 -12.48 -7.12
CA ASN A 243 5.16 -12.51 -5.82
C ASN A 243 3.75 -13.11 -5.91
N LYS A 244 3.57 -14.18 -6.71
CA LYS A 244 2.26 -14.86 -6.89
C LYS A 244 1.60 -15.24 -5.57
N ASP A 245 2.36 -15.75 -4.60
CA ASP A 245 1.82 -16.16 -3.30
C ASP A 245 1.31 -14.95 -2.50
N ALA A 246 2.02 -13.82 -2.54
CA ALA A 246 1.58 -12.57 -1.91
C ALA A 246 0.31 -12.04 -2.59
N TYR A 247 0.29 -12.02 -3.93
CA TYR A 247 -0.89 -11.65 -4.72
C TYR A 247 -2.12 -12.50 -4.35
N GLN A 248 -1.96 -13.83 -4.29
CA GLN A 248 -3.03 -14.75 -3.91
C GLN A 248 -3.47 -14.55 -2.46
N HIS A 249 -2.53 -14.28 -1.55
CA HIS A 249 -2.84 -13.99 -0.16
C HIS A 249 -3.67 -12.70 -0.02
N GLU A 250 -3.41 -11.66 -0.81
CA GLU A 250 -4.20 -10.43 -0.82
C GLU A 250 -5.64 -10.68 -1.32
N ILE A 251 -5.81 -11.45 -2.39
CA ILE A 251 -7.15 -11.77 -2.93
C ILE A 251 -7.93 -12.70 -1.99
N ILE A 252 -7.30 -13.78 -1.50
CA ILE A 252 -7.98 -14.86 -0.79
C ILE A 252 -7.77 -14.76 0.72
N GLY A 253 -6.51 -14.76 1.16
CA GLY A 253 -6.13 -14.81 2.58
C GLY A 253 -6.65 -13.63 3.40
N ARG A 254 -6.67 -12.44 2.79
CA ARG A 254 -7.24 -11.22 3.39
C ARG A 254 -8.71 -10.98 3.06
N ASN A 255 -9.36 -12.01 2.51
CA ASN A 255 -10.77 -11.97 2.13
C ASN A 255 -11.08 -10.77 1.23
N GLY A 256 -10.25 -10.51 0.20
CA GLY A 256 -10.50 -9.48 -0.81
C GLY A 256 -9.84 -8.13 -0.56
N ALA A 257 -8.54 -8.11 -0.29
CA ALA A 257 -7.71 -6.91 -0.34
C ALA A 257 -7.27 -6.61 -1.79
N TYR A 258 -8.24 -6.44 -2.69
CA TYR A 258 -7.99 -6.26 -4.14
C TYR A 258 -7.05 -5.11 -4.49
N PRO A 259 -7.06 -3.95 -3.80
CA PRO A 259 -6.09 -2.89 -4.09
C PRO A 259 -4.65 -3.32 -3.83
N ALA A 260 -4.39 -4.09 -2.77
CA ALA A 260 -3.06 -4.61 -2.48
C ALA A 260 -2.62 -5.66 -3.52
N ALA A 261 -3.54 -6.54 -3.95
CA ALA A 261 -3.28 -7.45 -5.06
C ALA A 261 -2.95 -6.70 -6.36
N SER A 262 -3.70 -5.62 -6.65
CA SER A 262 -3.44 -4.72 -7.78
C SER A 262 -2.11 -3.98 -7.65
N ASP A 263 -1.70 -3.59 -6.44
CA ASP A 263 -0.37 -3.04 -6.17
C ASP A 263 0.74 -4.04 -6.52
N ILE A 264 0.62 -5.30 -6.07
CA ILE A 264 1.62 -6.32 -6.40
C ILE A 264 1.70 -6.53 -7.92
N ALA A 265 0.56 -6.70 -8.58
CA ALA A 265 0.51 -6.93 -10.02
C ALA A 265 1.05 -5.74 -10.83
N ARG A 266 0.69 -4.49 -10.48
CA ARG A 266 1.07 -3.31 -11.29
C ARG A 266 2.58 -3.09 -11.35
N TYR A 267 3.30 -3.35 -10.26
CA TYR A 267 4.75 -3.18 -10.25
C TYR A 267 5.43 -4.24 -11.11
N GLU A 268 4.98 -5.48 -11.05
CA GLU A 268 5.55 -6.58 -11.83
C GLU A 268 5.21 -6.47 -13.32
N ILE A 269 3.98 -6.06 -13.66
CA ILE A 269 3.58 -5.72 -15.04
C ILE A 269 4.50 -4.63 -15.59
N LEU A 270 4.68 -3.53 -14.85
CA LEU A 270 5.56 -2.44 -15.30
C LEU A 270 7.01 -2.86 -15.41
N HIS A 271 7.49 -3.71 -14.50
CA HIS A 271 8.86 -4.22 -14.59
C HIS A 271 9.05 -5.11 -15.82
N GLU A 272 8.10 -5.98 -16.15
CA GLU A 272 8.22 -6.89 -17.30
C GLU A 272 8.02 -6.18 -18.64
N HIS A 273 6.99 -5.33 -18.75
CA HIS A 273 6.59 -4.75 -20.03
C HIS A 273 7.04 -3.29 -20.22
N GLY A 274 7.39 -2.59 -19.15
CA GLY A 274 7.58 -1.14 -19.16
C GLY A 274 6.29 -0.40 -19.50
N GLY A 275 6.39 0.92 -19.63
CA GLY A 275 5.28 1.77 -20.03
C GLY A 275 4.65 2.53 -18.89
N VAL A 276 3.34 2.72 -18.95
CA VAL A 276 2.54 3.50 -18.01
C VAL A 276 1.57 2.56 -17.31
N TYR A 277 1.45 2.68 -16.00
CA TYR A 277 0.33 2.11 -15.26
C TYR A 277 -0.61 3.23 -14.85
N ALA A 278 -1.91 3.00 -15.00
CA ALA A 278 -2.95 3.87 -14.47
C ALA A 278 -4.04 3.02 -13.80
N ASP A 279 -4.52 3.44 -12.64
CA ASP A 279 -5.79 2.94 -12.11
C ASP A 279 -6.89 3.25 -13.15
N ILE A 280 -7.80 2.31 -13.35
CA ILE A 280 -8.81 2.39 -14.42
C ILE A 280 -9.76 3.58 -14.28
N ASP A 281 -9.93 4.09 -13.06
CA ASP A 281 -10.81 5.22 -12.75
C ASP A 281 -10.14 6.59 -12.92
N LEU A 282 -8.91 6.66 -13.46
CA LEU A 282 -8.24 7.90 -13.84
C LEU A 282 -8.69 8.38 -15.22
N GLU A 283 -8.67 9.70 -15.44
CA GLU A 283 -9.00 10.29 -16.74
C GLU A 283 -7.73 10.72 -17.49
N CYS A 284 -7.55 10.22 -18.71
CA CYS A 284 -6.48 10.67 -19.60
C CYS A 284 -6.88 11.97 -20.30
N LEU A 285 -6.15 13.05 -20.01
CA LEU A 285 -6.37 14.38 -20.58
C LEU A 285 -5.66 14.55 -21.92
N GLN A 286 -4.43 14.01 -22.04
CA GLN A 286 -3.59 14.15 -23.23
C GLN A 286 -2.88 12.84 -23.60
N PRO A 287 -2.57 12.62 -24.90
CA PRO A 287 -1.80 11.45 -25.32
C PRO A 287 -0.43 11.39 -24.63
N LEU A 288 -0.01 10.19 -24.23
CA LEU A 288 1.26 9.97 -23.51
C LEU A 288 2.43 9.58 -24.42
N SER A 289 2.14 9.26 -25.69
CA SER A 289 3.10 8.65 -26.60
C SER A 289 4.29 9.57 -26.90
N GLY A 290 5.48 9.20 -26.43
CA GLY A 290 6.72 9.96 -26.66
C GLY A 290 6.98 11.09 -25.65
N GLU A 291 6.04 11.39 -24.77
CA GLU A 291 6.10 12.57 -23.89
C GLU A 291 6.82 12.31 -22.56
N LEU A 292 6.88 11.05 -22.14
CA LEU A 292 7.42 10.68 -20.84
C LEU A 292 8.91 10.37 -20.94
N GLN A 293 9.74 11.08 -20.16
CA GLN A 293 11.18 10.85 -20.05
C GLN A 293 11.53 10.38 -18.64
N ALA A 294 12.20 9.25 -18.53
CA ALA A 294 12.67 8.69 -17.26
C ALA A 294 14.03 8.03 -17.42
N HIS A 295 14.81 7.99 -16.34
CA HIS A 295 16.00 7.15 -16.30
C HIS A 295 15.59 5.66 -16.35
N PRO A 296 16.30 4.78 -17.11
CA PRO A 296 15.96 3.35 -17.22
C PRO A 296 15.85 2.61 -15.89
N ASN A 297 16.64 2.97 -14.89
CA ASN A 297 16.66 2.34 -13.57
C ASN A 297 15.75 3.02 -12.52
N LEU A 298 15.00 4.06 -12.90
CA LEU A 298 14.06 4.76 -12.02
C LEU A 298 12.62 4.57 -12.51
N MET A 299 11.68 5.28 -11.88
CA MET A 299 10.30 5.36 -12.34
C MET A 299 9.72 6.75 -12.11
N LEU A 300 8.72 7.11 -12.91
CA LEU A 300 7.85 8.25 -12.69
C LEU A 300 6.67 7.84 -11.79
N VAL A 301 6.25 8.76 -10.94
CA VAL A 301 5.18 8.59 -9.96
C VAL A 301 4.25 9.79 -10.00
N GLY A 302 2.95 9.49 -10.05
CA GLY A 302 1.88 10.47 -10.00
C GLY A 302 1.81 11.20 -8.66
N LEU A 303 1.48 12.48 -8.72
CA LEU A 303 1.21 13.32 -7.56
C LEU A 303 -0.21 13.87 -7.66
N ALA A 304 -1.10 13.40 -6.78
CA ALA A 304 -2.47 13.89 -6.74
C ALA A 304 -2.53 15.25 -6.02
N GLY A 305 -3.42 16.13 -6.49
CA GLY A 305 -3.62 17.47 -5.93
C GLY A 305 -3.81 17.45 -4.41
N ALA A 306 -3.31 18.50 -3.74
CA ALA A 306 -3.50 18.64 -2.31
C ALA A 306 -5.01 18.73 -2.00
N LYS A 307 -5.55 17.76 -1.26
CA LYS A 307 -6.87 17.93 -0.66
C LYS A 307 -6.72 19.02 0.40
N ASN A 308 -7.59 20.00 0.38
CA ASN A 308 -7.73 20.99 1.45
C ASN A 308 -8.22 20.29 2.73
N GLU A 309 -7.40 19.42 3.33
CA GLU A 309 -7.59 18.96 4.69
C GLU A 309 -7.19 20.11 5.63
N ALA A 310 -7.72 20.08 6.86
CA ALA A 310 -7.60 21.16 7.86
C ALA A 310 -6.15 21.53 8.28
N SER A 311 -5.13 20.94 7.65
CA SER A 311 -3.70 21.19 7.88
C SER A 311 -3.13 22.37 7.10
N GLY A 312 -3.82 22.90 6.08
CA GLY A 312 -3.34 24.05 5.30
C GLY A 312 -2.06 23.81 4.49
N SER A 313 -1.61 22.56 4.34
CA SER A 313 -0.43 22.21 3.55
C SER A 313 -0.80 22.01 2.08
N ALA A 314 -0.14 22.75 1.18
CA ALA A 314 -0.27 22.59 -0.27
C ALA A 314 0.52 21.38 -0.83
N THR A 315 0.93 20.45 0.05
CA THR A 315 1.72 19.28 -0.34
C THR A 315 0.85 18.27 -1.08
N PRO A 316 1.25 17.83 -2.29
CA PRO A 316 0.51 16.83 -3.05
C PRO A 316 0.61 15.44 -2.41
N TYR A 317 -0.38 14.60 -2.67
CA TYR A 317 -0.34 13.20 -2.25
C TYR A 317 0.51 12.38 -3.23
N PHE A 318 1.39 11.57 -2.67
CA PHE A 318 2.15 10.58 -3.41
C PHE A 318 1.20 9.45 -3.84
N ALA A 319 1.05 9.18 -5.14
CA ALA A 319 0.03 8.28 -5.66
C ALA A 319 0.64 7.17 -6.53
N ASN A 320 0.48 5.92 -6.11
CA ASN A 320 0.83 4.74 -6.92
C ASN A 320 -0.29 4.33 -7.91
N ALA A 321 -1.32 5.15 -8.04
CA ALA A 321 -2.38 5.03 -9.03
C ALA A 321 -1.91 5.41 -10.45
N LEU A 322 -0.81 6.14 -10.58
CA LEU A 322 -0.22 6.52 -11.86
C LEU A 322 1.29 6.39 -11.79
N LEU A 323 1.88 5.56 -12.66
CA LEU A 323 3.30 5.24 -12.65
C LEU A 323 3.79 5.13 -14.09
N ALA A 324 5.08 5.38 -14.34
CA ALA A 324 5.69 5.02 -15.62
C ALA A 324 7.14 4.56 -15.44
N SER A 325 7.57 3.55 -16.18
CA SER A 325 8.94 3.06 -16.08
C SER A 325 9.39 2.34 -17.35
N HIS A 326 10.69 2.22 -17.52
CA HIS A 326 11.27 1.32 -18.51
C HIS A 326 11.17 -0.12 -18.03
N PRO A 327 11.10 -1.11 -18.94
CA PRO A 327 11.16 -2.51 -18.53
C PRO A 327 12.51 -2.80 -17.87
N ASN A 328 12.51 -3.73 -16.91
CA ASN A 328 13.68 -4.15 -16.13
C ASN A 328 14.32 -3.04 -15.29
N SER A 329 13.56 -2.00 -14.91
CA SER A 329 14.03 -0.95 -14.01
C SER A 329 14.49 -1.54 -12.67
N GLU A 330 15.74 -1.24 -12.30
CA GLU A 330 16.37 -1.71 -11.06
C GLU A 330 15.58 -1.27 -9.82
N MET A 331 15.14 -0.01 -9.78
CA MET A 331 14.30 0.49 -8.68
C MET A 331 13.01 -0.34 -8.52
N LEU A 332 12.34 -0.71 -9.63
CA LEU A 332 11.15 -1.55 -9.58
C LEU A 332 11.49 -2.97 -9.11
N ALA A 333 12.56 -3.56 -9.64
CA ALA A 333 13.01 -4.89 -9.23
C ALA A 333 13.26 -4.97 -7.72
N ASP A 334 13.95 -3.97 -7.16
CA ASP A 334 14.22 -3.88 -5.73
C ASP A 334 12.94 -3.73 -4.90
N PHE A 335 11.97 -2.96 -5.39
CA PHE A 335 10.69 -2.82 -4.68
C PHE A 335 9.90 -4.12 -4.69
N ILE A 336 9.84 -4.81 -5.83
CA ILE A 336 9.19 -6.12 -5.99
C ILE A 336 9.86 -7.15 -5.06
N ASN A 337 11.20 -7.15 -4.97
CA ASN A 337 11.94 -8.02 -4.06
C ASN A 337 11.59 -7.74 -2.61
N LYS A 338 11.61 -6.46 -2.22
CA LYS A 338 11.28 -6.02 -0.87
C LYS A 338 9.86 -6.43 -0.48
N ILE A 339 8.88 -6.28 -1.38
CA ILE A 339 7.51 -6.74 -1.14
C ILE A 339 7.52 -8.24 -0.86
N GLY A 340 8.18 -9.06 -1.68
CA GLY A 340 8.29 -10.50 -1.45
C GLY A 340 8.90 -10.86 -0.09
N GLU A 341 10.03 -10.24 0.26
CA GLU A 341 10.70 -10.42 1.55
C GLU A 341 9.83 -10.02 2.73
N ASP A 342 9.09 -8.91 2.60
CA ASP A 342 8.18 -8.41 3.63
C ASP A 342 7.06 -9.41 3.93
N TYR A 343 6.52 -10.11 2.92
CA TYR A 343 5.51 -11.16 3.12
C TYR A 343 6.11 -12.42 3.72
N GLN A 344 7.30 -12.83 3.28
CA GLN A 344 7.99 -14.03 3.79
C GLN A 344 8.39 -13.89 5.26
N THR A 345 8.72 -12.68 5.69
CA THR A 345 9.20 -12.39 7.06
C THR A 345 8.09 -11.92 8.00
N LEU A 346 6.85 -11.78 7.51
CA LEU A 346 5.73 -11.28 8.30
C LEU A 346 5.38 -12.24 9.44
N LYS A 347 5.28 -11.70 10.66
CA LYS A 347 4.93 -12.47 11.86
C LYS A 347 3.72 -11.87 12.56
N GLY A 348 2.62 -12.62 12.60
CA GLY A 348 1.34 -12.16 13.16
C GLY A 348 1.36 -11.82 14.65
N ASN A 349 2.37 -12.27 15.39
CA ASN A 349 2.56 -11.95 16.81
C ASN A 349 3.46 -10.72 17.05
N GLU A 350 4.01 -10.12 16.00
CA GLU A 350 4.73 -8.85 16.06
C GLU A 350 3.83 -7.71 15.55
N PHE A 351 4.10 -6.47 15.97
CA PHE A 351 3.25 -5.31 15.66
C PHE A 351 2.94 -5.18 14.16
N ARG A 352 3.94 -5.35 13.30
CA ARG A 352 3.77 -5.25 11.84
C ARG A 352 2.83 -6.31 11.30
N GLY A 353 2.96 -7.56 11.76
CA GLY A 353 2.10 -8.65 11.30
C GLY A 353 0.70 -8.61 11.89
N ASP A 354 0.53 -8.20 13.15
CA ASP A 354 -0.81 -7.94 13.69
C ASP A 354 -1.48 -6.82 12.89
N ARG A 355 -0.79 -5.68 12.72
CA ARG A 355 -1.29 -4.52 11.97
C ARG A 355 -1.71 -4.89 10.54
N TYR A 356 -1.00 -5.81 9.90
CA TYR A 356 -1.34 -6.30 8.57
C TYR A 356 -2.77 -6.86 8.50
N PHE A 357 -3.18 -7.67 9.47
CA PHE A 357 -4.51 -8.26 9.55
C PHE A 357 -5.54 -7.35 10.24
N SER A 358 -5.13 -6.66 11.31
CA SER A 358 -6.02 -5.87 12.16
C SER A 358 -6.36 -4.51 11.57
N ARG A 359 -5.52 -3.96 10.68
CA ARG A 359 -5.71 -2.65 10.02
C ARG A 359 -5.54 -2.75 8.52
N PRO A 360 -6.43 -3.48 7.83
CA PRO A 360 -6.11 -3.95 6.49
C PRO A 360 -5.88 -2.84 5.46
N ASN A 361 -6.60 -1.74 5.59
CA ASN A 361 -6.50 -0.60 4.68
C ASN A 361 -5.23 0.21 4.93
N LYS A 362 -4.80 0.31 6.19
CA LYS A 362 -3.57 1.01 6.55
C LYS A 362 -2.35 0.20 6.14
N SER A 363 -2.35 -1.10 6.42
CA SER A 363 -1.24 -1.96 6.02
C SER A 363 -1.07 -2.05 4.51
N THR A 364 -2.16 -2.01 3.74
CA THR A 364 -2.08 -1.91 2.26
C THR A 364 -1.33 -0.64 1.84
N ILE A 365 -1.72 0.52 2.37
CA ILE A 365 -1.06 1.81 2.07
C ILE A 365 0.42 1.80 2.45
N GLU A 366 0.75 1.20 3.59
CA GLU A 366 2.09 1.17 4.18
C GLU A 366 3.03 0.12 3.57
N ALA A 367 2.50 -0.97 3.02
CA ALA A 367 3.29 -2.08 2.48
C ALA A 367 3.46 -1.98 0.95
N THR A 368 2.36 -2.10 0.20
CA THR A 368 2.36 -2.16 -1.26
C THR A 368 1.91 -0.85 -1.91
N GLY A 369 1.19 -0.04 -1.15
CA GLY A 369 0.56 1.19 -1.60
C GLY A 369 1.49 2.41 -1.60
N PRO A 370 0.91 3.63 -1.56
CA PRO A 370 1.66 4.86 -1.80
C PRO A 370 2.71 5.17 -0.72
N ASN A 371 2.47 4.81 0.54
CA ASN A 371 3.46 5.07 1.59
C ASN A 371 4.64 4.10 1.51
N GLY A 372 4.37 2.83 1.17
CA GLY A 372 5.40 1.84 0.89
C GLY A 372 6.30 2.30 -0.27
N LEU A 373 5.70 2.71 -1.39
CA LEU A 373 6.43 3.22 -2.55
C LEU A 373 7.18 4.52 -2.24
N ARG A 374 6.59 5.45 -1.48
CA ARG A 374 7.26 6.69 -1.03
C ARG A 374 8.51 6.37 -0.21
N GLY A 375 8.40 5.42 0.73
CA GLY A 375 9.54 4.94 1.51
C GLY A 375 10.63 4.30 0.64
N HIS A 376 10.24 3.59 -0.43
CA HIS A 376 11.17 3.02 -1.40
C HIS A 376 11.89 4.09 -2.24
N VAL A 377 11.16 5.11 -2.72
CA VAL A 377 11.78 6.27 -3.39
C VAL A 377 12.78 6.97 -2.48
N ASP A 378 12.43 7.20 -1.21
CA ASP A 378 13.36 7.75 -0.22
C ASP A 378 14.60 6.86 -0.07
N ALA A 379 14.43 5.53 0.01
CA ALA A 379 15.55 4.60 0.08
C ALA A 379 16.48 4.72 -1.13
N VAL A 380 15.94 4.77 -2.35
CA VAL A 380 16.73 4.96 -3.58
C VAL A 380 17.48 6.29 -3.57
N ILE A 381 16.82 7.38 -3.15
CA ILE A 381 17.45 8.70 -3.03
C ILE A 381 18.61 8.65 -2.05
N ARG A 382 18.37 8.14 -0.83
CA ARG A 382 19.36 8.11 0.25
C ARG A 382 20.53 7.18 -0.07
N GLN A 383 20.28 6.05 -0.72
CA GLN A 383 21.34 5.15 -1.17
C GLN A 383 22.19 5.79 -2.27
N GLY A 384 21.57 6.42 -3.27
CA GLY A 384 22.30 7.15 -4.31
C GLY A 384 23.17 8.28 -3.75
N GLN A 385 22.69 8.98 -2.72
CA GLN A 385 23.43 10.03 -2.03
C GLN A 385 24.53 9.50 -1.08
N GLU A 386 24.71 8.18 -0.95
CA GLU A 386 25.61 7.53 0.01
C GLU A 386 25.26 7.87 1.48
N GLN A 387 23.96 8.03 1.77
CA GLN A 387 23.40 8.40 3.07
C GLN A 387 22.28 7.46 3.57
N PRO A 388 22.48 6.12 3.58
CA PRO A 388 21.45 5.16 3.99
C PRO A 388 20.92 5.37 5.42
N GLN A 389 21.71 5.97 6.31
CA GLN A 389 21.32 6.29 7.68
C GLN A 389 20.18 7.32 7.80
N LEU A 390 19.88 8.07 6.72
CA LEU A 390 18.80 9.06 6.69
C LEU A 390 17.48 8.49 6.15
N MET A 391 17.46 7.21 5.77
CA MET A 391 16.25 6.54 5.29
C MET A 391 15.15 6.56 6.35
N ARG A 392 13.94 6.94 5.94
CA ARG A 392 12.77 7.00 6.82
C ARG A 392 11.82 5.84 6.53
N ASN A 393 12.21 4.66 6.98
CA ASN A 393 11.47 3.41 6.80
C ASN A 393 10.90 2.87 8.13
N ASP A 394 10.91 3.66 9.19
CA ASP A 394 10.31 3.28 10.46
C ASP A 394 8.77 3.35 10.42
N VAL A 395 8.15 2.71 11.40
CA VAL A 395 6.70 2.56 11.54
C VAL A 395 5.96 3.91 11.53
N LEU A 396 6.51 4.95 12.15
CA LEU A 396 5.86 6.27 12.17
C LEU A 396 5.94 6.92 10.80
N SER A 397 7.12 6.91 10.18
CA SER A 397 7.35 7.47 8.84
C SER A 397 6.48 6.79 7.77
N LEU A 398 6.27 5.48 7.86
CA LEU A 398 5.37 4.76 6.95
C LEU A 398 3.90 5.08 7.20
N SER A 399 3.51 5.42 8.43
CA SER A 399 2.14 5.80 8.77
C SER A 399 1.76 7.22 8.32
N GLU A 400 2.76 8.07 8.10
CA GLU A 400 2.56 9.45 7.65
C GLU A 400 2.00 9.48 6.23
N ARG A 401 0.80 10.06 6.11
CA ARG A 401 0.10 10.19 4.84
C ARG A 401 0.75 11.22 3.91
N ILE A 402 1.44 12.20 4.48
CA ILE A 402 2.08 13.31 3.75
C ILE A 402 3.42 13.62 4.43
N TRP A 403 4.47 13.73 3.63
CA TRP A 403 5.73 14.35 4.02
C TRP A 403 5.72 15.81 3.58
N ASP A 404 5.36 16.72 4.48
CA ASP A 404 5.08 18.13 4.16
C ASP A 404 6.26 18.83 3.48
N LYS A 405 6.03 19.39 2.28
CA LYS A 405 7.02 20.18 1.51
C LYS A 405 7.53 21.40 2.29
N GLY A 406 6.76 21.92 3.24
CA GLY A 406 7.16 23.06 4.07
C GLY A 406 8.18 22.72 5.16
N GLN A 407 8.47 21.45 5.40
CA GLN A 407 9.43 21.03 6.43
C GLN A 407 10.81 20.78 5.81
N GLN A 408 11.82 21.50 6.30
CA GLN A 408 13.20 21.47 5.80
C GLN A 408 13.80 20.05 5.68
N GLN A 409 13.41 19.13 6.58
CA GLN A 409 13.87 17.74 6.54
C GLN A 409 13.42 16.98 5.27
N ASN A 410 12.42 17.50 4.54
CA ASN A 410 11.87 16.90 3.32
C ASN A 410 12.41 17.56 2.03
N ASP A 411 13.24 18.60 2.13
CA ASP A 411 13.66 19.40 0.98
C ASP A 411 14.41 18.56 -0.07
N ASP A 412 15.34 17.71 0.36
CA ASP A 412 16.11 16.84 -0.54
C ASP A 412 15.21 15.82 -1.25
N PHE A 413 14.26 15.24 -0.52
CA PHE A 413 13.29 14.29 -1.05
C PHE A 413 12.44 14.96 -2.13
N TRP A 414 11.88 16.14 -1.83
CA TRP A 414 11.02 16.83 -2.78
C TRP A 414 11.78 17.41 -3.98
N THR A 415 13.02 17.88 -3.77
CA THR A 415 13.90 18.29 -4.86
C THR A 415 14.16 17.13 -5.81
N SER A 416 14.47 15.95 -5.27
CA SER A 416 14.69 14.74 -6.08
C SER A 416 13.40 14.28 -6.75
N MET A 417 12.26 14.32 -6.06
CA MET A 417 10.94 14.01 -6.61
C MET A 417 10.63 14.86 -7.84
N GLU A 418 10.65 16.19 -7.70
CA GLU A 418 10.34 17.10 -8.81
C GLU A 418 11.32 16.94 -9.98
N SER A 419 12.57 16.58 -9.70
CA SER A 419 13.62 16.50 -10.71
C SER A 419 13.86 15.12 -11.31
N HIS A 420 13.37 14.01 -10.76
CA HIS A 420 13.70 12.66 -11.30
C HIS A 420 12.51 11.69 -11.32
N PHE A 421 11.53 11.88 -10.44
CA PHE A 421 10.47 10.91 -10.22
C PHE A 421 9.08 11.43 -10.54
N LYS A 422 8.87 12.75 -10.68
CA LYS A 422 7.52 13.28 -10.88
C LYS A 422 6.99 12.93 -12.27
N PHE A 423 5.83 12.29 -12.31
CA PHE A 423 5.05 12.16 -13.54
C PHE A 423 4.57 13.56 -14.00
N PRO A 424 4.74 13.93 -15.29
CA PRO A 424 4.36 15.26 -15.79
C PRO A 424 2.89 15.63 -15.52
N ASP A 425 2.68 16.87 -15.06
CA ASP A 425 1.33 17.39 -14.78
C ASP A 425 0.49 17.54 -16.07
N ASN A 426 -0.84 17.63 -15.93
CA ASN A 426 -1.81 17.90 -17.00
C ASN A 426 -2.00 16.80 -18.06
N TYR A 427 -1.42 15.61 -17.87
CA TYR A 427 -1.65 14.46 -18.73
C TYR A 427 -2.77 13.54 -18.25
N VAL A 428 -2.90 13.40 -16.93
CA VAL A 428 -3.86 12.51 -16.28
C VAL A 428 -4.48 13.24 -15.09
N GLU A 429 -5.80 13.16 -14.97
CA GLU A 429 -6.56 13.72 -13.86
C GLU A 429 -6.84 12.64 -12.81
N PHE A 430 -6.60 12.99 -11.55
CA PHE A 430 -6.89 12.13 -10.40
C PHE A 430 -8.31 12.35 -9.89
N GLU A 431 -8.86 13.56 -10.02
CA GLU A 431 -10.18 13.89 -9.48
C GLU A 431 -11.33 13.47 -10.41
N THR A 432 -11.63 12.16 -10.45
CA THR A 432 -12.81 11.64 -11.17
C THR A 432 -13.99 11.34 -10.24
N GLU A 433 -15.22 11.36 -10.77
CA GLU A 433 -16.43 10.99 -10.01
C GLU A 433 -16.36 9.56 -9.45
N GLU A 434 -15.71 8.63 -10.16
CA GLU A 434 -15.52 7.25 -9.73
C GLU A 434 -14.45 7.12 -8.64
N GLN A 435 -13.33 7.87 -8.72
CA GLN A 435 -12.37 7.95 -7.61
C GLN A 435 -13.03 8.45 -6.32
N GLN A 436 -13.98 9.37 -6.43
CA GLN A 436 -14.74 9.87 -5.28
C GLN A 436 -15.62 8.79 -4.64
N GLN A 437 -15.96 7.72 -5.36
CA GLN A 437 -16.78 6.58 -4.93
C GLN A 437 -15.98 5.27 -4.76
N SER A 438 -14.67 5.29 -5.04
CA SER A 438 -13.80 4.11 -5.10
C SER A 438 -13.77 3.30 -3.79
N ALA A 439 -13.49 1.99 -3.93
CA ALA A 439 -13.41 1.04 -2.82
C ALA A 439 -12.45 1.50 -1.71
N THR A 440 -11.38 2.23 -2.04
CA THR A 440 -10.40 2.74 -1.08
C THR A 440 -11.00 3.80 -0.15
N LYS A 441 -11.99 4.59 -0.61
CA LYS A 441 -12.76 5.51 0.24
C LYS A 441 -13.76 4.79 1.13
N ALA A 442 -14.51 3.83 0.58
CA ALA A 442 -15.42 2.97 1.36
C ALA A 442 -14.67 2.17 2.45
N MET A 443 -13.38 1.91 2.23
CA MET A 443 -12.46 1.28 3.18
C MET A 443 -11.79 2.27 4.16
N GLY A 444 -11.63 3.54 3.80
CA GLY A 444 -11.10 4.59 4.68
C GLY A 444 -12.08 5.03 5.77
N ASP A 445 -13.39 4.94 5.48
CA ASP A 445 -14.48 5.54 6.27
C ASP A 445 -15.39 4.49 6.95
N ALA A 446 -14.91 3.27 7.20
CA ALA A 446 -15.66 2.24 7.95
C ALA A 446 -15.90 2.58 9.44
N GLY A 447 -15.93 3.87 9.80
CA GLY A 447 -16.46 4.44 11.03
C GLY A 447 -17.65 5.40 10.82
N GLU A 448 -18.06 5.72 9.59
CA GLU A 448 -19.23 6.56 9.31
C GLU A 448 -20.26 5.83 8.45
N SER A 449 -21.22 5.20 9.12
CA SER A 449 -22.58 4.93 8.64
C SER A 449 -22.72 4.29 7.25
N LEU A 450 -22.81 2.95 7.23
CA LEU A 450 -23.59 2.22 6.22
C LEU A 450 -25.06 2.67 6.29
N LYS A 451 -25.42 3.66 5.47
CA LYS A 451 -26.78 3.83 4.95
C LYS A 451 -26.69 4.01 3.44
N ALA A 452 -26.63 2.88 2.74
CA ALA A 452 -27.02 2.85 1.34
C ALA A 452 -28.49 3.29 1.26
N GLN A 453 -28.76 4.46 0.69
CA GLN A 453 -30.08 4.79 0.18
C GLN A 453 -30.13 4.51 -1.32
N PRO A 454 -31.18 3.86 -1.83
CA PRO A 454 -31.32 3.57 -3.25
C PRO A 454 -31.60 4.86 -4.03
N VAL A 455 -30.82 5.13 -5.07
CA VAL A 455 -31.11 6.22 -6.01
C VAL A 455 -32.31 5.80 -6.87
N LEU A 456 -33.44 6.45 -6.60
CA LEU A 456 -34.67 6.35 -7.38
C LEU A 456 -34.44 6.99 -8.76
N VAL A 457 -34.51 6.20 -9.83
CA VAL A 457 -34.56 6.69 -11.21
C VAL A 457 -35.83 7.53 -11.38
N ARG A 458 -35.68 8.85 -11.52
CA ARG A 458 -36.75 9.72 -12.02
C ARG A 458 -36.70 9.74 -13.54
N SER A 459 -37.58 8.97 -14.16
CA SER A 459 -38.03 9.19 -15.53
C SER A 459 -38.60 10.61 -15.65
N ARG A 460 -38.12 11.41 -16.61
CA ARG A 460 -38.84 12.59 -17.08
C ARG A 460 -39.43 12.29 -18.45
N GLY A 461 -40.73 12.51 -18.56
CA GLY A 461 -41.39 12.82 -19.83
C GLY A 461 -41.26 14.29 -20.19
#